data_AF-A0A7J2SR00-F1
#
_entry.id   AF-A0A7J2SR00-F1
#
_cell.length_a   1.000
_cell.length_b   1.000
_cell.length_c   1.000
_cell.angle_alpha   90.00
_cell.angle_beta   90.00
_cell.angle_gamma   90.00
#
_symmetry.space_group_name_H-M   'P 1'
#
loop_
_entity.id
_entity.type
_entity.pdbx_description
1 polymer ?
#
loop_
_entity_poly.entity_id
_entity_poly.type
_entity_poly.pdbx_seq_one_letter_code
_entity_poly.pdbx_strand_id
1 'polypeptide(L)' 'DNKFVKFHAMQSIVTFLPLHVLIWILLIIPFFGWILGGLLSLLSLILWIVLMIKAYQGEKFKLPVVGDIAEKHVK' A
#
# COMPACT_ATOMS: atom_id res chain seq x y z
N ASP A 1 11.42 -8.71 16.20
CA ASP A 1 12.06 -7.90 15.13
C ASP A 1 11.87 -8.48 13.73
N ASN A 2 12.37 -9.68 13.41
CA ASN A 2 12.27 -10.25 12.06
C ASN A 2 10.81 -10.38 11.54
N LYS A 3 9.89 -10.85 12.40
CA LYS A 3 8.46 -10.98 12.06
C LYS A 3 7.75 -9.63 11.82
N PHE A 4 8.12 -8.60 12.61
CA PHE A 4 7.56 -7.26 12.47
C PHE A 4 7.98 -6.63 11.14
N VAL A 5 9.29 -6.66 10.84
CA VAL A 5 9.82 -6.16 9.57
C VAL A 5 9.21 -6.90 8.38
N LYS A 6 9.12 -8.23 8.45
CA LYS A 6 8.47 -9.04 7.40
C LYS A 6 6.99 -8.68 7.21
N PHE A 7 6.25 -8.42 8.28
CA PHE A 7 4.85 -8.02 8.21
C PHE A 7 4.69 -6.71 7.45
N HIS A 8 5.43 -5.66 7.84
CA HIS A 8 5.34 -4.36 7.18
C HIS A 8 5.84 -4.40 5.74
N ALA A 9 6.91 -5.14 5.46
CA ALA A 9 7.40 -5.34 4.11
C ALA A 9 6.36 -6.03 3.22
N MET A 10 5.75 -7.12 3.69
CA MET A 10 4.73 -7.84 2.93
C MET A 10 3.46 -7.02 2.76
N GLN A 11 2.98 -6.36 3.82
CA GLN A 11 1.82 -5.47 3.72
C GLN A 11 2.07 -4.35 2.70
N SER A 12 3.28 -3.77 2.68
CA SER A 12 3.67 -2.77 1.69
C SER A 12 3.63 -3.32 0.26
N ILE A 13 4.25 -4.48 0.02
CA ILE A 13 4.26 -5.11 -1.32
C ILE A 13 2.84 -5.39 -1.81
N VAL A 14 2.02 -6.06 -0.99
CA VAL A 14 0.66 -6.46 -1.37
C VAL A 14 -0.27 -5.24 -1.50
N THR A 15 -0.01 -4.14 -0.78
CA THR A 15 -0.79 -2.89 -0.92
C THR A 15 -0.39 -2.12 -2.17
N PHE A 16 0.90 -1.81 -2.32
CA PHE A 16 1.34 -0.81 -3.30
C PHE A 16 1.59 -1.39 -4.69
N LEU A 17 1.99 -2.66 -4.83
CA LEU A 17 2.21 -3.24 -6.16
C LEU A 17 0.93 -3.22 -7.02
N PRO A 18 -0.22 -3.78 -6.59
CA PRO A 18 -1.45 -3.72 -7.38
C PRO A 18 -1.99 -2.29 -7.53
N LEU A 19 -1.83 -1.46 -6.50
CA LEU A 19 -2.25 -0.05 -6.57
C LEU A 19 -1.46 0.73 -7.63
N HIS A 20 -0.16 0.49 -7.74
CA HIS A 20 0.68 1.09 -8.77
C HIS A 20 0.26 0.62 -10.17
N VAL A 21 0.05 -0.68 -10.36
CA VAL A 21 -0.44 -1.24 -11.64
C VAL A 21 -1.77 -0.60 -12.04
N LEU A 22 -2.71 -0.45 -11.10
CA LEU A 22 -3.99 0.20 -11.36
C LEU A 22 -3.82 1.67 -11.77
N ILE A 23 -2.99 2.44 -11.05
CA ILE A 23 -2.70 3.83 -11.40
C ILE A 23 -2.13 3.92 -12.82
N TRP A 24 -1.17 3.06 -13.16
CA TRP A 24 -0.56 3.04 -14.49
C TRP A 24 -1.59 2.78 -15.59
N ILE A 25 -2.50 1.82 -15.38
CA ILE A 25 -3.59 1.54 -16.33
C ILE A 25 -4.52 2.74 -16.48
N LEU A 26 -4.88 3.40 -15.37
CA LEU A 26 -5.73 4.59 -15.42
C LEU A 26 -5.08 5.74 -16.20
N LEU A 27 -3.78 5.95 -16.07
CA LEU A 27 -3.07 7.03 -16.75
C LEU A 27 -3.00 6.88 -18.27
N ILE A 28 -3.23 5.67 -18.81
CA ILE A 28 -3.33 5.44 -20.26
C ILE A 28 -4.61 6.07 -20.83
N ILE A 29 -5.69 6.17 -20.03
CA ILE A 29 -6.98 6.70 -20.47
C ILE A 29 -6.96 8.23 -20.36
N PRO A 30 -7.07 8.98 -21.47
CA PRO A 30 -7.00 10.44 -21.44
C PRO A 30 -8.16 11.08 -20.66
N PHE A 31 -7.92 12.27 -20.13
CA PHE A 31 -8.87 13.09 -19.35
C PHE A 31 -9.35 12.41 -18.06
N PHE A 32 -10.28 11.46 -18.16
CA PHE A 32 -10.91 10.83 -17.01
C PHE A 32 -9.92 9.96 -16.22
N GLY A 33 -9.12 9.17 -16.94
CA GLY A 33 -8.09 8.33 -16.33
C GLY A 33 -6.97 9.13 -15.67
N TRP A 34 -6.64 10.31 -16.19
CA TRP A 34 -5.67 11.21 -15.56
C TRP A 34 -6.18 11.78 -14.24
N ILE A 35 -7.44 12.23 -14.20
CA ILE A 35 -8.05 12.74 -12.98
C ILE A 35 -8.11 11.64 -11.92
N LEU A 36 -8.65 10.47 -12.27
CA LEU A 36 -8.74 9.34 -11.33
C LEU A 36 -7.36 8.82 -10.91
N GLY A 37 -6.44 8.65 -11.86
CA GLY A 37 -5.08 8.21 -11.59
C GLY A 37 -4.31 9.19 -10.71
N GLY A 38 -4.49 10.50 -10.90
CA GLY A 38 -3.92 11.55 -10.06
C GLY A 38 -4.50 11.57 -8.64
N LEU A 39 -5.81 11.41 -8.49
CA LEU A 39 -6.44 11.31 -7.17
C LEU A 39 -5.99 10.03 -6.43
N LEU A 40 -5.95 8.91 -7.14
CA LEU A 40 -5.54 7.63 -6.57
C LEU A 40 -4.05 7.63 -6.18
N SER A 41 -3.18 8.30 -6.95
CA SER A 41 -1.77 8.44 -6.61
C SER A 41 -1.55 9.30 -5.36
N LEU A 42 -2.33 10.38 -5.19
CA LEU A 42 -2.29 11.20 -3.98
C LEU A 42 -2.75 10.41 -2.75
N LEU A 43 -3.85 9.67 -2.86
CA LEU A 43 -4.33 8.79 -1.79
C LEU A 43 -3.31 7.69 -1.46
N SER A 44 -2.68 7.11 -2.49
CA SER A 44 -1.59 6.13 -2.33
C SER A 44 -0.41 6.71 -1.56
N LEU A 45 -0.03 7.96 -1.85
CA LEU A 45 1.08 8.64 -1.17
C LEU A 45 0.76 8.87 0.31
N ILE A 46 -0.45 9.36 0.61
CA ILE A 46 -0.91 9.57 1.98
C ILE A 46 -0.89 8.25 2.75
N LEU A 47 -1.45 7.18 2.18
CA LEU A 47 -1.46 5.85 2.78
C LEU A 47 -0.04 5.34 3.04
N TRP A 48 0.87 5.50 2.08
CA TRP A 48 2.27 5.10 2.22
C TRP A 48 2.97 5.80 3.39
N ILE A 49 2.80 7.11 3.51
CA ILE A 49 3.36 7.89 4.62
C ILE A 49 2.79 7.42 5.96
N VAL A 50 1.46 7.23 6.06
CA VAL A 50 0.81 6.75 7.29
C VAL A 50 1.37 5.39 7.71
N LEU A 51 1.51 4.44 6.79
CA LEU A 51 2.03 3.11 7.09
C LEU A 51 3.51 3.15 7.50
N MET A 52 4.32 4.03 6.89
CA MET A 52 5.72 4.24 7.26
C MET A 52 5.84 4.80 8.67
N ILE A 53 5.04 5.81 9.02
CA ILE A 53 5.02 6.39 10.38
C ILE A 53 4.63 5.33 11.40
N LYS A 54 3.57 4.54 11.13
CA LYS A 54 3.13 3.48 12.03
C LYS A 54 4.19 2.39 12.23
N ALA A 55 4.85 1.98 11.16
CA ALA A 55 5.98 1.05 11.24
C ALA A 55 7.14 1.62 12.06
N TYR A 56 7.47 2.90 11.87
CA TYR A 56 8.53 3.59 12.62
C TYR A 56 8.21 3.70 14.12
N GLN A 57 6.94 3.92 14.47
CA GLN A 57 6.46 3.96 15.86
C GLN A 57 6.40 2.57 16.53
N GLY A 58 6.71 1.49 15.81
CA GLY A 58 6.60 0.12 16.33
C GLY A 58 5.16 -0.40 16.39
N GLU A 59 4.20 0.32 15.80
CA GLU A 59 2.80 -0.07 15.77
C GLU A 59 2.54 -1.05 14.62
N LYS A 60 2.04 -2.25 14.95
CA LYS A 60 1.60 -3.24 13.96
C LYS A 60 0.22 -2.85 13.40
N PHE A 61 0.17 -1.75 12.65
CA PHE A 61 -1.05 -1.27 12.00
C PHE A 61 -1.42 -2.17 10.82
N LYS A 62 -2.55 -2.87 10.94
CA LYS A 62 -3.03 -3.86 9.98
C LYS A 62 -4.12 -3.26 9.10
N LEU A 63 -3.86 -3.22 7.79
CA LEU A 63 -4.90 -2.81 6.83
C LEU A 63 -5.97 -3.90 6.69
N PRO A 64 -7.25 -3.53 6.51
CA PRO A 64 -8.30 -4.50 6.23
C PRO A 64 -7.96 -5.27 4.95
N VAL A 65 -8.23 -6.58 4.93
CA VAL A 65 -7.93 -7.52 3.82
C VAL A 65 -6.43 -7.74 3.60
N VAL A 66 -5.67 -6.69 3.27
CA VAL A 66 -4.25 -6.80 2.91
C VAL A 66 -3.39 -7.23 4.10
N GLY A 67 -3.75 -6.78 5.30
CA GLY A 67 -3.05 -7.16 6.52
C GLY A 67 -3.20 -8.65 6.85
N ASP A 68 -4.34 -9.27 6.56
CA ASP A 68 -4.53 -10.72 6.72
C ASP A 68 -3.65 -11.53 5.75
N ILE A 69 -3.50 -11.02 4.52
CA ILE A 69 -2.60 -11.61 3.52
C ILE A 69 -1.15 -11.49 4.00
N ALA A 70 -0.75 -10.32 4.51
CA ALA A 70 0.60 -10.10 5.02
C ALA A 70 0.93 -11.05 6.19
N GLU A 71 0.01 -11.24 7.14
CA GLU A 71 0.22 -12.15 8.28
C GLU A 71 0.47 -13.61 7.88
N LYS A 72 -0.17 -14.09 6.82
CA LYS A 72 0.04 -15.46 6.32
C LYS A 72 1.47 -15.73 5.88
N HIS A 73 2.20 -14.70 5.45
CA HIS A 73 3.58 -14.80 4.95
C HIS A 73 4.65 -14.54 6.02
N VAL A 74 4.23 -14.21 7.25
CA VAL A 74 5.12 -13.94 8.40
C VAL A 74 5.31 -15.18 9.28
N LYS A 75 4.55 -16.25 9.01
CA LYS A 75 4.66 -17.54 9.71
C LYS A 75 6.02 -18.19 9.50
#